data_AF-A0A6N6KXN1-F1
#
_entry.id   AF-A0A6N6KXN1-F1
#
_cell.length_a   1.000
_cell.length_b   1.000
_cell.length_c   1.000
_cell.angle_alpha   90.00
_cell.angle_beta   90.00
_cell.angle_gamma   90.00
#
_symmetry.space_group_name_H-M   'P 1'
#
loop_
_entity.id
_entity.type
_entity.pdbx_description
1 polymer ?
#
loop_
_entity_poly.entity_id
_entity_poly.type
_entity_poly.pdbx_seq_one_letter_code
_entity_poly.pdbx_strand_id
1 'polypeptide(L)'
;MQSSGLAYPIVDSGQIYCYDDGASVACPTEGEGFFGQDAQYSGNQPSYVDNGDGTVADLVTGLMWQQDPGEKMTYSEAVAGADNFSLAGYDDWRLPTIKELYSLILFSGYDPSGPDASSLVPFIDTDYFVFEYGDESDGERIIDSQFISSTEYVSTTMNGARTVFGVNFADGRIKGYGTEAMRGQSEGKGFFVLYVRGNSEYGENDFINNGNGTITDAATGLTWMQDDNGSGMDWEEALNYCENLDYAGYDDWRLPNAKELQSIVDYSRSPDTSNSAAIDPLFGVSSITNEAGQTDYPAYWSSTTHANRRGGMNAAYVNFGRSMGYMNGTWMDVHGAGAQRSDPKSGDAANYPTGHGPQGDAIRIENYVRCVQGGTSGDVVVSGEIDSSINDSTLPPVGDNRQAGIGGEPPQEAINACVGSSTGAACTINTPNGTLDGTCTNIQSELACVPEGGRPNGGQQPPAGGGRP
;
A
#
# COMPACT_ATOMS: atom_id res chain seq x y z
N MET A 1 24.33 17.53 -1.56
CA MET A 1 23.96 16.73 -2.73
C MET A 1 23.47 17.70 -3.80
N GLN A 2 23.86 17.52 -5.06
CA GLN A 2 23.38 18.40 -6.14
C GLN A 2 21.90 18.11 -6.35
N SER A 3 21.05 19.15 -6.27
CA SER A 3 19.68 19.09 -6.79
C SER A 3 19.76 18.59 -8.23
N SER A 4 18.96 17.58 -8.56
CA SER A 4 18.92 16.89 -9.85
C SER A 4 18.52 17.79 -11.04
N GLY A 5 18.25 19.07 -10.81
CA GLY A 5 17.76 20.01 -11.84
C GLY A 5 16.35 19.71 -12.32
N LEU A 6 15.71 18.66 -11.79
CA LEU A 6 14.34 18.24 -12.08
C LEU A 6 13.34 19.11 -11.32
N ALA A 7 12.24 19.47 -11.97
CA ALA A 7 11.13 20.19 -11.35
C ALA A 7 10.24 19.26 -10.51
N TYR A 8 10.19 17.98 -10.88
CA TYR A 8 9.41 16.94 -10.21
C TYR A 8 10.28 15.72 -9.85
N PRO A 9 11.29 15.86 -8.97
CA PRO A 9 12.09 14.73 -8.50
C PRO A 9 11.24 13.83 -7.60
N ILE A 10 10.87 12.64 -8.09
CA ILE A 10 10.02 11.71 -7.35
C ILE A 10 10.79 11.17 -6.14
N VAL A 11 10.23 11.38 -4.94
CA VAL A 11 10.73 10.81 -3.69
C VAL A 11 10.59 9.29 -3.75
N ASP A 12 11.60 8.57 -3.27
CA ASP A 12 11.56 7.11 -3.13
C ASP A 12 10.41 6.67 -2.20
N SER A 13 9.91 5.45 -2.38
CA SER A 13 8.81 4.91 -1.55
C SER A 13 9.25 4.60 -0.11
N GLY A 14 10.56 4.44 0.13
CA GLY A 14 11.11 4.00 1.40
C GLY A 14 10.91 2.50 1.68
N GLN A 15 10.49 1.72 0.69
CA GLN A 15 10.38 0.26 0.84
C GLN A 15 11.78 -0.37 0.78
N ILE A 16 12.20 -0.99 1.87
CA ILE A 16 13.55 -1.58 2.00
C ILE A 16 13.54 -3.12 2.04
N TYR A 17 12.36 -3.74 2.09
CA TYR A 17 12.20 -5.18 2.14
C TYR A 17 11.61 -5.70 0.83
N CYS A 18 12.13 -6.84 0.38
CA CYS A 18 11.48 -7.64 -0.65
C CYS A 18 10.51 -8.63 -0.01
N TYR A 19 9.52 -9.04 -0.79
CA TYR A 19 8.44 -9.91 -0.34
C TYR A 19 8.12 -10.95 -1.41
N ASP A 20 7.77 -12.16 -0.98
CA ASP A 20 7.05 -13.11 -1.81
C ASP A 20 5.53 -12.84 -1.71
N ASP A 21 4.71 -13.83 -2.02
CA ASP A 21 3.24 -13.80 -1.90
C ASP A 21 2.71 -13.75 -0.47
N GLY A 22 3.57 -13.90 0.56
CA GLY A 22 3.15 -14.03 1.95
C GLY A 22 3.91 -13.13 2.90
N ALA A 23 5.24 -13.15 2.85
CA ALA A 23 6.11 -12.61 3.89
C ALA A 23 7.29 -11.83 3.30
N SER A 24 7.98 -11.09 4.17
CA SER A 24 9.27 -10.49 3.81
C SER A 24 10.31 -11.58 3.60
N VAL A 25 11.09 -11.46 2.54
CA VAL A 25 12.15 -12.39 2.16
C VAL A 25 13.46 -11.63 1.91
N ALA A 26 14.57 -12.37 1.82
CA ALA A 26 15.78 -11.80 1.23
C ALA A 26 15.48 -11.39 -0.21
N CYS A 27 16.02 -10.26 -0.66
CA CYS A 27 15.76 -9.80 -2.02
C CYS A 27 16.24 -10.83 -3.05
N PRO A 28 15.34 -11.28 -3.96
CA PRO A 28 15.70 -12.25 -4.99
C PRO A 28 16.74 -11.67 -5.94
N THR A 29 17.51 -12.55 -6.56
CA THR A 29 18.49 -12.21 -7.59
C THR A 29 17.89 -12.32 -8.99
N GLU A 30 18.56 -11.74 -9.98
CA GLU A 30 18.10 -11.75 -11.37
C GLU A 30 17.78 -13.18 -11.86
N GLY A 31 16.57 -13.36 -12.39
CA GLY A 31 16.05 -14.65 -12.87
C GLY A 31 15.34 -15.50 -11.81
N GLU A 32 15.32 -15.09 -10.53
CA GLU A 32 14.47 -15.68 -9.51
C GLU A 32 13.06 -15.06 -9.51
N GLY A 33 12.09 -15.82 -8.97
CA GLY A 33 10.73 -15.31 -8.77
C GLY A 33 10.72 -14.07 -7.90
N PHE A 34 9.81 -13.14 -8.22
CA PHE A 34 9.68 -11.83 -7.56
C PHE A 34 10.92 -10.92 -7.66
N PHE A 35 11.86 -11.14 -8.59
CA PHE A 35 12.91 -10.17 -8.90
C PHE A 35 12.33 -8.91 -9.56
N GLY A 36 12.87 -7.73 -9.25
CA GLY A 36 12.45 -6.45 -9.80
C GLY A 36 11.51 -5.64 -8.88
N GLN A 37 11.51 -5.92 -7.58
CA GLN A 37 10.69 -5.19 -6.60
C GLN A 37 11.22 -3.79 -6.31
N ASP A 38 10.36 -2.94 -5.75
CA ASP A 38 10.66 -1.56 -5.35
C ASP A 38 11.95 -1.46 -4.52
N ALA A 39 12.09 -2.31 -3.50
CA ALA A 39 13.27 -2.35 -2.62
C ALA A 39 14.61 -2.69 -3.31
N GLN A 40 14.57 -3.12 -4.58
CA GLN A 40 15.76 -3.47 -5.37
C GLN A 40 16.27 -2.31 -6.22
N TYR A 41 15.51 -1.20 -6.30
CA TYR A 41 15.92 0.00 -7.02
C TYR A 41 16.13 1.17 -6.06
N SER A 42 17.11 2.02 -6.36
CA SER A 42 17.30 3.28 -5.64
C SER A 42 16.55 4.42 -6.32
N GLY A 43 15.69 5.09 -5.57
CA GLY A 43 15.16 6.41 -5.91
C GLY A 43 15.80 7.54 -5.11
N ASN A 44 15.17 8.72 -5.16
CA ASN A 44 15.55 9.87 -4.33
C ASN A 44 15.08 9.62 -2.88
N GLN A 45 15.94 9.02 -2.06
CA GLN A 45 15.62 8.70 -0.66
C GLN A 45 15.04 9.92 0.09
N PRO A 46 13.97 9.75 0.89
CA PRO A 46 13.38 10.83 1.67
C PRO A 46 14.46 11.58 2.46
N SER A 47 14.45 12.90 2.39
CA SER A 47 15.47 13.73 3.03
C SER A 47 14.83 14.99 3.56
N TYR A 48 14.69 15.05 4.88
CA TYR A 48 14.00 16.14 5.56
C TYR A 48 14.94 16.93 6.48
N VAL A 49 14.61 18.19 6.73
CA VAL A 49 15.21 19.04 7.76
C VAL A 49 14.09 19.66 8.58
N ASP A 50 14.03 19.32 9.87
CA ASP A 50 13.24 20.09 10.84
C ASP A 50 13.95 21.43 11.09
N ASN A 51 13.27 22.54 10.79
CA ASN A 51 13.82 23.89 10.94
C ASN A 51 13.74 24.41 12.40
N GLY A 52 13.08 23.69 13.30
CA GLY A 52 12.91 24.05 14.71
C GLY A 52 11.92 25.19 14.95
N ASP A 53 11.12 25.53 13.95
CA ASP A 53 10.12 26.62 13.96
C ASP A 53 8.71 26.15 13.58
N GLY A 54 8.48 24.83 13.62
CA GLY A 54 7.23 24.18 13.22
C GLY A 54 7.17 23.84 11.72
N THR A 55 8.25 24.02 10.97
CA THR A 55 8.32 23.67 9.55
C THR A 55 9.35 22.58 9.25
N VAL A 56 9.07 21.76 8.24
CA VAL A 56 9.95 20.71 7.72
C VAL A 56 10.29 21.03 6.27
N ALA A 57 11.56 21.16 5.94
CA ALA A 57 12.02 21.27 4.55
C ALA A 57 12.24 19.87 3.97
N ASP A 58 11.65 19.60 2.81
CA ASP A 58 11.90 18.40 2.00
C ASP A 58 12.97 18.73 0.95
N LEU A 59 14.16 18.14 1.14
CA LEU A 59 15.33 18.42 0.32
C LEU A 59 15.29 17.72 -1.05
N VAL A 60 14.39 16.75 -1.25
CA VAL A 60 14.17 16.12 -2.54
C VAL A 60 13.23 16.98 -3.37
N THR A 61 12.05 17.27 -2.83
CA THR A 61 10.98 17.95 -3.59
C THR A 61 11.17 19.46 -3.65
N GLY A 62 11.97 20.05 -2.75
CA GLY A 62 12.08 21.50 -2.60
C GLY A 62 10.82 22.14 -1.99
N LEU A 63 9.91 21.33 -1.44
CA LEU A 63 8.76 21.77 -0.68
C LEU A 63 9.15 22.04 0.77
N MET A 64 8.37 22.89 1.43
CA MET A 64 8.44 23.11 2.87
C MET A 64 7.04 22.92 3.45
N TRP A 65 6.95 22.12 4.49
CA TRP A 65 5.71 21.65 5.08
C TRP A 65 5.52 22.24 6.48
N GLN A 66 4.27 22.46 6.87
CA GLN A 66 3.88 22.51 8.26
C GLN A 66 4.16 21.14 8.91
N GLN A 67 4.70 21.14 10.13
CA GLN A 67 5.07 19.91 10.84
C GLN A 67 3.88 19.21 11.52
N ASP A 68 3.01 20.00 12.16
CA ASP A 68 1.89 19.52 12.96
C ASP A 68 0.56 19.84 12.26
N PRO A 69 -0.26 18.83 11.89
CA PRO A 69 -1.52 19.07 11.19
C PRO A 69 -2.60 19.73 12.07
N GLY A 70 -2.42 19.72 13.40
CA GLY A 70 -3.42 20.21 14.35
C GLY A 70 -4.74 19.43 14.30
N GLU A 71 -5.80 20.08 14.77
CA GLU A 71 -7.15 19.51 14.80
C GLU A 71 -7.73 19.30 13.39
N LYS A 72 -8.58 18.27 13.25
CA LYS A 72 -9.28 17.99 11.99
C LYS A 72 -10.16 19.17 11.56
N MET A 73 -10.11 19.49 10.28
CA MET A 73 -10.91 20.55 9.64
C MET A 73 -11.83 19.97 8.58
N THR A 74 -13.00 20.57 8.37
CA THR A 74 -13.78 20.28 7.16
C THR A 74 -13.01 20.73 5.91
N TYR A 75 -13.31 20.15 4.75
CA TYR A 75 -12.63 20.54 3.51
C TYR A 75 -12.76 22.05 3.21
N SER A 76 -13.94 22.64 3.47
CA SER A 76 -14.13 24.09 3.30
C SER A 76 -13.25 24.93 4.24
N GLU A 77 -13.03 24.48 5.47
CA GLU A 77 -12.15 25.15 6.42
C GLU A 77 -10.68 24.98 6.04
N ALA A 78 -10.29 23.80 5.55
CA ALA A 78 -8.94 23.55 5.04
C ALA A 78 -8.60 24.46 3.85
N VAL A 79 -9.54 24.64 2.91
CA VAL A 79 -9.34 25.55 1.76
C VAL A 79 -9.28 27.01 2.22
N ALA A 80 -10.20 27.45 3.07
CA ALA A 80 -10.24 28.84 3.54
C ALA A 80 -9.10 29.18 4.51
N GLY A 81 -8.59 28.18 5.23
CA GLY A 81 -7.50 28.30 6.18
C GLY A 81 -6.18 28.61 5.50
N ALA A 82 -5.92 28.04 4.32
CA ALA A 82 -4.69 28.28 3.55
C ALA A 82 -4.39 29.77 3.35
N ASP A 83 -5.37 30.56 2.91
CA ASP A 83 -5.23 32.00 2.63
C ASP A 83 -4.86 32.85 3.87
N ASN A 84 -5.11 32.32 5.07
CA ASN A 84 -4.86 33.01 6.34
C ASN A 84 -3.77 32.33 7.16
N PHE A 85 -3.18 31.24 6.65
CA PHE A 85 -2.19 30.47 7.37
C PHE A 85 -0.84 31.19 7.34
N SER A 86 -0.25 31.39 8.50
CA SER A 86 1.07 31.99 8.64
C SER A 86 1.87 31.21 9.67
N LEU A 87 3.04 30.76 9.26
CA LEU A 87 3.93 29.93 10.07
C LEU A 87 5.38 30.26 9.71
N ALA A 88 6.25 30.29 10.73
CA ALA A 88 7.68 30.60 10.57
C ALA A 88 7.98 31.93 9.81
N GLY A 89 7.05 32.89 9.85
CA GLY A 89 7.19 34.17 9.16
C GLY A 89 6.86 34.16 7.66
N TYR A 90 6.29 33.06 7.15
CA TYR A 90 5.81 32.92 5.77
C TYR A 90 4.28 33.01 5.70
N ASP A 91 3.77 33.56 4.59
CA ASP A 91 2.35 33.81 4.30
C ASP A 91 1.91 33.29 2.91
N ASP A 92 2.78 32.56 2.21
CA ASP A 92 2.57 31.94 0.89
C ASP A 92 2.24 30.44 0.98
N TRP A 93 1.61 30.03 2.08
CA TRP A 93 1.17 28.67 2.31
C TRP A 93 -0.07 28.31 1.48
N ARG A 94 -0.19 27.04 1.10
CA ARG A 94 -1.31 26.51 0.33
C ARG A 94 -1.65 25.08 0.75
N LEU A 95 -2.87 24.65 0.45
CA LEU A 95 -3.27 23.26 0.57
C LEU A 95 -2.55 22.42 -0.51
N PRO A 96 -1.88 21.31 -0.17
CA PRO A 96 -1.07 20.53 -1.10
C PRO A 96 -1.96 19.88 -2.15
N THR A 97 -1.47 19.73 -3.37
CA THR A 97 -2.06 18.81 -4.34
C THR A 97 -1.90 17.37 -3.85
N ILE A 98 -2.64 16.42 -4.43
CA ILE A 98 -2.48 15.01 -4.09
C ILE A 98 -1.08 14.47 -4.45
N LYS A 99 -0.45 14.96 -5.52
CA LYS A 99 0.93 14.58 -5.90
C LYS A 99 1.95 15.04 -4.86
N GLU A 100 1.76 16.23 -4.30
CA GLU A 100 2.59 16.74 -3.19
C GLU A 100 2.33 15.96 -1.91
N LEU A 101 1.06 15.80 -1.50
CA LEU A 101 0.74 15.09 -0.27
C LEU A 101 1.20 13.62 -0.31
N TYR A 102 1.11 12.98 -1.48
CA TYR A 102 1.59 11.62 -1.68
C TYR A 102 3.12 11.51 -1.70
N SER A 103 3.89 12.60 -1.88
CA SER A 103 5.35 12.54 -1.79
C SER A 103 5.82 12.12 -0.39
N LEU A 104 5.02 12.41 0.64
CA LEU A 104 5.29 12.09 2.04
C LEU A 104 5.03 10.63 2.40
N ILE A 105 4.32 9.85 1.57
CA ILE A 105 3.97 8.47 1.92
C ILE A 105 5.22 7.59 2.00
N LEU A 106 5.33 6.73 3.00
CA LEU A 106 6.42 5.76 3.15
C LEU A 106 5.88 4.33 3.23
N PHE A 107 6.28 3.49 2.28
CA PHE A 107 5.92 2.07 2.21
C PHE A 107 6.80 1.18 3.12
N SER A 108 7.51 1.79 4.06
CA SER A 108 8.01 1.14 5.27
C SER A 108 6.94 1.01 6.36
N GLY A 109 5.80 1.72 6.23
CA GLY A 109 4.63 1.60 7.10
C GLY A 109 3.88 0.27 6.93
N TYR A 110 3.01 -0.04 7.88
CA TYR A 110 2.17 -1.25 7.86
C TYR A 110 0.69 -0.89 7.96
N ASP A 111 -0.11 -1.45 7.07
CA ASP A 111 -1.57 -1.37 7.18
C ASP A 111 -2.00 -2.03 8.52
N PRO A 112 -2.84 -1.35 9.32
CA PRO A 112 -3.22 -1.79 10.66
C PRO A 112 -4.19 -2.98 10.65
N SER A 113 -4.62 -3.46 9.49
CA SER A 113 -5.37 -4.70 9.36
C SER A 113 -4.58 -5.90 9.90
N GLY A 114 -4.95 -6.35 11.10
CA GLY A 114 -4.21 -7.37 11.84
C GLY A 114 -4.81 -7.61 13.22
N PRO A 115 -4.39 -8.66 13.95
CA PRO A 115 -4.93 -9.00 15.26
C PRO A 115 -4.39 -8.14 16.43
N ASP A 116 -3.35 -7.34 16.20
CA ASP A 116 -2.64 -6.59 17.26
C ASP A 116 -2.40 -5.14 16.83
N ALA A 117 -3.00 -4.21 17.57
CA ALA A 117 -2.86 -2.76 17.39
C ALA A 117 -1.87 -2.11 18.38
N SER A 118 -1.13 -2.92 19.16
CA SER A 118 -0.20 -2.40 20.18
C SER A 118 1.13 -1.86 19.61
N SER A 119 1.44 -2.18 18.36
CA SER A 119 2.55 -1.63 17.59
C SER A 119 2.00 -1.22 16.23
N LEU A 120 1.80 0.06 16.00
CA LEU A 120 1.37 0.61 14.71
C LEU A 120 2.52 1.45 14.14
N VAL A 121 2.74 1.36 12.83
CA VAL A 121 3.76 2.16 12.12
C VAL A 121 3.06 2.81 10.94
N PRO A 122 2.92 4.14 10.94
CA PRO A 122 2.22 4.84 9.88
C PRO A 122 3.07 4.92 8.62
N PHE A 123 2.43 5.24 7.50
CA PHE A 123 3.07 5.43 6.21
C PHE A 123 3.61 6.87 6.07
N ILE A 124 4.16 7.46 7.14
CA ILE A 124 4.77 8.80 7.14
C ILE A 124 5.93 8.82 8.13
N ASP A 125 6.92 9.66 7.87
CA ASP A 125 8.09 9.81 8.75
C ASP A 125 7.74 10.59 10.03
N THR A 126 7.55 9.86 11.13
CA THR A 126 7.15 10.44 12.42
C THR A 126 8.30 11.14 13.16
N ASP A 127 9.54 11.03 12.68
CA ASP A 127 10.65 11.82 13.23
C ASP A 127 10.53 13.29 12.79
N TYR A 128 9.82 13.56 11.69
CA TYR A 128 9.63 14.90 11.15
C TYR A 128 8.20 15.39 11.22
N PHE A 129 7.20 14.52 11.06
CA PHE A 129 5.79 14.92 11.00
C PHE A 129 5.00 14.41 12.21
N VAL A 130 4.19 15.27 12.80
CA VAL A 130 3.24 14.83 13.84
C VAL A 130 2.16 14.01 13.16
N PHE A 131 1.90 12.83 13.72
CA PHE A 131 0.91 11.90 13.21
C PHE A 131 0.13 11.29 14.37
N GLU A 132 -1.18 11.12 14.18
CA GLU A 132 -2.04 10.39 15.09
C GLU A 132 -2.97 9.44 14.35
N TYR A 133 -3.21 8.27 14.96
CA TYR A 133 -4.29 7.36 14.56
C TYR A 133 -5.63 7.88 15.08
N GLY A 134 -6.75 7.40 14.51
CA GLY A 134 -8.07 7.78 15.01
C GLY A 134 -8.31 7.33 16.45
N ASP A 135 -9.04 8.14 17.21
CA ASP A 135 -9.31 7.91 18.63
C ASP A 135 -10.56 7.03 18.85
N GLU A 136 -10.34 5.77 19.23
CA GLU A 136 -11.43 4.82 19.51
C GLU A 136 -12.29 5.24 20.72
N SER A 137 -11.76 6.05 21.64
CA SER A 137 -12.53 6.58 22.78
C SER A 137 -13.57 7.61 22.36
N ASP A 138 -13.34 8.29 21.22
CA ASP A 138 -14.28 9.19 20.55
C ASP A 138 -15.13 8.48 19.47
N GLY A 139 -15.02 7.15 19.38
CA GLY A 139 -15.77 6.31 18.46
C GLY A 139 -15.22 6.28 17.04
N GLU A 140 -14.00 6.77 16.84
CA GLU A 140 -13.28 6.64 15.59
C GLU A 140 -12.70 5.24 15.41
N ARG A 141 -12.40 4.86 14.18
CA ARG A 141 -11.54 3.70 13.90
C ARG A 141 -10.10 4.17 13.88
N ILE A 142 -9.15 3.28 14.14
CA ILE A 142 -7.70 3.55 14.03
C ILE A 142 -7.33 4.23 12.68
N ILE A 143 -8.00 3.83 11.60
CA ILE A 143 -7.77 4.39 10.24
C ILE A 143 -8.49 5.71 9.96
N ASP A 144 -9.19 6.29 10.92
CA ASP A 144 -9.87 7.59 10.78
C ASP A 144 -8.89 8.77 10.93
N SER A 145 -7.79 8.70 10.16
CA SER A 145 -6.70 9.68 10.11
C SER A 145 -6.44 10.14 8.67
N GLN A 146 -7.48 10.70 8.05
CA GLN A 146 -7.43 11.08 6.63
C GLN A 146 -6.86 12.50 6.46
N PHE A 147 -5.81 12.63 5.64
CA PHE A 147 -5.21 13.92 5.28
C PHE A 147 -5.74 14.36 3.92
N ILE A 148 -6.29 15.58 3.86
CA ILE A 148 -6.96 16.08 2.65
C ILE A 148 -6.00 16.89 1.76
N SER A 149 -6.17 16.77 0.44
CA SER A 149 -5.46 17.58 -0.55
C SER A 149 -6.37 18.64 -1.18
N SER A 150 -5.82 19.49 -2.05
CA SER A 150 -6.57 20.41 -2.91
C SER A 150 -7.10 19.76 -4.18
N THR A 151 -6.73 18.51 -4.48
CA THR A 151 -7.08 17.84 -5.73
C THR A 151 -8.48 17.22 -5.65
N GLU A 152 -9.45 17.92 -6.24
CA GLU A 152 -10.81 17.42 -6.40
C GLU A 152 -10.88 16.32 -7.46
N TYR A 153 -11.71 15.30 -7.22
CA TYR A 153 -12.07 14.37 -8.27
C TYR A 153 -13.03 15.07 -9.24
N VAL A 154 -12.75 14.98 -10.53
CA VAL A 154 -13.54 15.66 -11.57
C VAL A 154 -14.94 15.05 -11.76
N SER A 155 -15.18 13.85 -11.22
CA SER A 155 -16.51 13.21 -11.16
C SER A 155 -16.97 13.09 -9.70
N THR A 156 -17.98 12.27 -9.46
CA THR A 156 -18.53 11.99 -8.14
C THR A 156 -18.31 10.54 -7.75
N THR A 157 -18.22 10.26 -6.45
CA THR A 157 -18.25 8.88 -5.92
C THR A 157 -19.55 8.62 -5.18
N MET A 158 -19.81 7.37 -4.78
CA MET A 158 -20.82 6.98 -3.78
C MET A 158 -22.07 7.87 -3.67
N ASN A 159 -23.13 7.53 -4.42
CA ASN A 159 -24.39 8.29 -4.43
C ASN A 159 -24.26 9.75 -4.92
N GLY A 160 -23.28 10.04 -5.77
CA GLY A 160 -23.12 11.36 -6.37
C GLY A 160 -22.45 12.40 -5.47
N ALA A 161 -21.71 11.95 -4.44
CA ALA A 161 -20.97 12.81 -3.54
C ALA A 161 -19.81 13.51 -4.27
N ARG A 162 -19.66 14.82 -4.03
CA ARG A 162 -18.46 15.57 -4.41
C ARG A 162 -17.27 15.02 -3.63
N THR A 163 -16.23 14.68 -4.38
CA THR A 163 -15.09 13.91 -3.85
C THR A 163 -13.79 14.68 -4.01
N VAL A 164 -12.94 14.58 -3.00
CA VAL A 164 -11.58 15.13 -3.00
C VAL A 164 -10.61 14.02 -2.65
N PHE A 165 -9.47 13.96 -3.34
CA PHE A 165 -8.44 12.99 -3.02
C PHE A 165 -7.70 13.40 -1.76
N GLY A 166 -7.34 12.41 -0.96
CA GLY A 166 -6.40 12.60 0.14
C GLY A 166 -5.63 11.32 0.40
N VAL A 167 -4.67 11.41 1.31
CA VAL A 167 -3.82 10.30 1.73
C VAL A 167 -4.21 9.89 3.13
N ASN A 168 -4.34 8.59 3.37
CA ASN A 168 -4.48 8.06 4.72
C ASN A 168 -3.16 7.44 5.16
N PHE A 169 -2.33 8.19 5.87
CA PHE A 169 -1.05 7.66 6.36
C PHE A 169 -1.24 6.57 7.42
N ALA A 170 -2.44 6.40 7.99
CA ALA A 170 -2.72 5.25 8.86
C ALA A 170 -2.79 3.93 8.08
N ASP A 171 -3.25 3.94 6.82
CA ASP A 171 -3.46 2.70 6.04
C ASP A 171 -2.76 2.67 4.67
N GLY A 172 -1.99 3.70 4.35
CA GLY A 172 -1.08 3.74 3.20
C GLY A 172 -1.77 3.83 1.84
N ARG A 173 -2.81 4.65 1.71
CA ARG A 173 -3.60 4.75 0.45
C ARG A 173 -4.00 6.17 0.07
N ILE A 174 -4.09 6.41 -1.24
CA ILE A 174 -4.88 7.53 -1.79
C ILE A 174 -6.34 7.10 -1.87
N LYS A 175 -7.24 7.92 -1.34
CA LYS A 175 -8.69 7.67 -1.42
C LYS A 175 -9.43 8.92 -1.83
N GLY A 176 -10.52 8.74 -2.57
CA GLY A 176 -11.54 9.76 -2.73
C GLY A 176 -12.40 9.85 -1.47
N TYR A 177 -12.50 11.04 -0.89
CA TYR A 177 -13.35 11.34 0.25
C TYR A 177 -14.51 12.25 -0.14
N GLY A 178 -15.73 11.85 0.23
CA GLY A 178 -16.88 12.74 0.20
C GLY A 178 -16.68 13.90 1.17
N THR A 179 -16.89 15.13 0.71
CA THR A 179 -16.65 16.36 1.51
C THR A 179 -17.89 16.93 2.17
N GLU A 180 -19.07 16.49 1.72
CA GLU A 180 -20.35 16.99 2.22
C GLU A 180 -20.79 16.28 3.51
N ALA A 181 -21.64 16.96 4.28
CA ALA A 181 -22.25 16.38 5.48
C ALA A 181 -23.09 15.16 5.11
N MET A 182 -22.85 14.04 5.79
CA MET A 182 -23.66 12.85 5.60
C MET A 182 -25.08 13.09 6.11
N ARG A 183 -26.07 12.36 5.55
CA ARG A 183 -27.48 12.52 5.93
C ARG A 183 -27.66 12.36 7.45
N GLY A 184 -28.04 13.45 8.12
CA GLY A 184 -28.26 13.49 9.57
C GLY A 184 -27.11 14.11 10.37
N GLN A 185 -26.04 14.57 9.72
CA GLN A 185 -24.96 15.34 10.32
C GLN A 185 -25.11 16.83 9.96
N SER A 186 -24.69 17.71 10.88
CA SER A 186 -24.71 19.17 10.69
C SER A 186 -23.47 19.71 9.99
N GLU A 187 -22.38 18.94 9.99
CA GLU A 187 -21.08 19.34 9.47
C GLU A 187 -20.51 18.26 8.54
N GLY A 188 -19.61 18.67 7.65
CA GLY A 188 -18.86 17.76 6.79
C GLY A 188 -17.88 16.91 7.59
N LYS A 189 -17.33 15.88 6.96
CA LYS A 189 -16.27 15.08 7.56
C LYS A 189 -15.03 15.94 7.85
N GLY A 190 -14.42 15.75 9.02
CA GLY A 190 -13.13 16.35 9.38
C GLY A 190 -11.95 15.58 8.80
N PHE A 191 -10.89 16.30 8.44
CA PHE A 191 -9.65 15.79 7.87
C PHE A 191 -8.44 16.48 8.50
N PHE A 192 -7.32 15.79 8.62
CA PHE A 192 -6.03 16.43 8.91
C PHE A 192 -5.56 17.25 7.72
N VAL A 193 -4.83 18.32 8.00
CA VAL A 193 -4.34 19.27 6.99
C VAL A 193 -2.87 19.55 7.24
N LEU A 194 -2.02 19.30 6.25
CA LEU A 194 -0.64 19.79 6.23
C LEU A 194 -0.54 20.85 5.13
N TYR A 195 -0.40 22.12 5.51
CA TYR A 195 -0.13 23.16 4.52
C TYR A 195 1.33 23.06 4.04
N VAL A 196 1.52 23.43 2.77
CA VAL A 196 2.81 23.35 2.09
C VAL A 196 3.13 24.66 1.37
N ARG A 197 4.40 24.91 1.12
CA ARG A 197 4.92 26.02 0.31
C ARG A 197 6.18 25.59 -0.43
N GLY A 198 6.70 26.46 -1.29
CA GLY A 198 7.84 26.12 -2.16
C GLY A 198 7.42 25.30 -3.38
N ASN A 199 8.42 24.89 -4.17
CA ASN A 199 8.33 24.25 -5.49
C ASN A 199 6.91 24.12 -6.08
N SER A 200 6.42 25.17 -6.72
CA SER A 200 5.08 25.16 -7.33
C SER A 200 4.97 24.31 -8.60
N GLU A 201 6.09 23.78 -9.11
CA GLU A 201 6.12 22.91 -10.30
C GLU A 201 6.10 21.42 -9.92
N TYR A 202 6.21 21.08 -8.62
CA TYR A 202 6.16 19.68 -8.19
C TYR A 202 4.79 19.06 -8.52
N GLY A 203 4.80 17.95 -9.26
CA GLY A 203 3.58 17.30 -9.71
C GLY A 203 3.20 17.60 -11.17
N GLU A 204 3.82 18.60 -11.78
CA GLU A 204 3.61 18.95 -13.18
C GLU A 204 4.56 18.14 -14.07
N ASN A 205 4.00 17.37 -15.01
CA ASN A 205 4.77 16.56 -15.94
C ASN A 205 5.18 17.38 -17.19
N ASP A 206 6.28 17.01 -17.84
CA ASP A 206 6.72 17.54 -19.13
C ASP A 206 6.93 16.38 -20.13
N PHE A 207 5.82 15.85 -20.63
CA PHE A 207 5.82 14.66 -21.48
C PHE A 207 6.26 14.95 -22.92
N ILE A 208 7.21 14.15 -23.39
CA ILE A 208 7.79 14.19 -24.73
C ILE A 208 7.61 12.80 -25.37
N ASN A 209 6.84 12.74 -26.45
CA ASN A 209 6.76 11.53 -27.27
C ASN A 209 8.05 11.39 -28.12
N ASN A 210 8.79 10.30 -27.93
CA ASN A 210 10.05 10.05 -28.60
C ASN A 210 9.91 9.48 -30.03
N GLY A 211 8.69 9.13 -30.45
CA GLY A 211 8.38 8.61 -31.79
C GLY A 211 8.83 7.17 -32.03
N ASN A 212 9.28 6.47 -30.99
CA ASN A 212 9.73 5.07 -31.02
C ASN A 212 8.89 4.15 -30.11
N GLY A 213 7.75 4.63 -29.62
CA GLY A 213 6.90 3.90 -28.67
C GLY A 213 7.21 4.19 -27.19
N THR A 214 8.05 5.19 -26.89
CA THR A 214 8.28 5.66 -25.50
C THR A 214 7.89 7.12 -25.32
N ILE A 215 7.58 7.47 -24.07
CA ILE A 215 7.31 8.84 -23.61
C ILE A 215 8.30 9.16 -22.50
N THR A 216 9.07 10.23 -22.66
CA THR A 216 9.93 10.76 -21.60
C THR A 216 9.19 11.86 -20.86
N ASP A 217 9.21 11.83 -19.54
CA ASP A 217 8.81 12.96 -18.71
C ASP A 217 10.05 13.73 -18.27
N ALA A 218 10.30 14.89 -18.88
CA ALA A 218 11.48 15.69 -18.57
C ALA A 218 11.44 16.30 -17.16
N ALA A 219 10.26 16.39 -16.53
CA ALA A 219 10.11 16.90 -15.17
C ALA A 219 10.59 15.89 -14.11
N THR A 220 10.42 14.58 -14.37
CA THR A 220 10.81 13.48 -13.47
C THR A 220 12.09 12.76 -13.92
N GLY A 221 12.48 12.91 -15.19
CA GLY A 221 13.60 12.20 -15.80
C GLY A 221 13.31 10.74 -16.16
N LEU A 222 12.06 10.28 -16.01
CA LEU A 222 11.65 8.92 -16.31
C LEU A 222 11.25 8.77 -17.78
N THR A 223 11.47 7.58 -18.34
CA THR A 223 10.97 7.20 -19.66
C THR A 223 10.05 5.99 -19.54
N TRP A 224 8.89 6.09 -20.15
CA TRP A 224 7.78 5.16 -20.02
C TRP A 224 7.48 4.47 -21.35
N MET A 225 6.97 3.25 -21.30
CA MET A 225 6.28 2.67 -22.44
C MET A 225 5.07 3.53 -22.81
N GLN A 226 4.87 3.81 -24.09
CA GLN A 226 3.73 4.59 -24.58
C GLN A 226 2.42 3.81 -24.50
N ASP A 227 2.42 2.53 -24.86
CA ASP A 227 1.26 1.63 -24.73
C ASP A 227 1.44 0.72 -23.51
N ASP A 228 0.33 0.25 -22.93
CA ASP A 228 0.38 -0.80 -21.90
C ASP A 228 0.58 -2.21 -22.50
N ASN A 229 0.72 -3.20 -21.63
CA ASN A 229 0.92 -4.59 -21.99
C ASN A 229 -0.33 -5.28 -22.61
N GLY A 230 -1.51 -4.66 -22.59
CA GLY A 230 -2.71 -5.15 -23.26
C GLY A 230 -3.56 -6.20 -22.51
N SER A 231 -3.11 -6.72 -21.36
CA SER A 231 -3.87 -7.69 -20.57
C SER A 231 -3.54 -7.62 -19.08
N GLY A 232 -4.43 -8.13 -18.22
CA GLY A 232 -4.11 -8.31 -16.80
C GLY A 232 -3.08 -9.43 -16.58
N MET A 233 -2.30 -9.31 -15.52
CA MET A 233 -1.35 -10.32 -15.04
C MET A 233 -1.22 -10.20 -13.52
N ASP A 234 -0.85 -11.30 -12.86
CA ASP A 234 -0.55 -11.26 -11.43
C ASP A 234 0.73 -10.47 -11.14
N TRP A 235 1.06 -10.28 -9.87
CA TRP A 235 2.16 -9.39 -9.49
C TRP A 235 3.54 -9.97 -9.80
N GLU A 236 3.75 -11.28 -9.64
CA GLU A 236 5.02 -11.93 -9.99
C GLU A 236 5.25 -11.88 -11.50
N GLU A 237 4.20 -12.16 -12.28
CA GLU A 237 4.21 -12.04 -13.74
C GLU A 237 4.50 -10.60 -14.19
N ALA A 238 3.97 -9.60 -13.49
CA ALA A 238 4.19 -8.17 -13.77
C ALA A 238 5.64 -7.74 -13.59
N LEU A 239 6.26 -8.15 -12.49
CA LEU A 239 7.68 -7.92 -12.24
C LEU A 239 8.51 -8.57 -13.36
N ASN A 240 8.30 -9.86 -13.58
CA ASN A 240 9.03 -10.62 -14.59
C ASN A 240 8.81 -10.09 -16.02
N TYR A 241 7.62 -9.57 -16.35
CA TYR A 241 7.33 -8.97 -17.65
C TYR A 241 8.23 -7.77 -17.94
N CYS A 242 8.36 -6.84 -16.98
CA CYS A 242 9.18 -5.65 -17.19
C CYS A 242 10.69 -5.99 -17.23
N GLU A 243 11.19 -6.80 -16.30
CA GLU A 243 12.62 -7.14 -16.24
C GLU A 243 13.14 -7.87 -17.48
N ASN A 244 12.27 -8.58 -18.22
CA ASN A 244 12.64 -9.31 -19.43
C ASN A 244 12.26 -8.57 -20.72
N LEU A 245 11.82 -7.31 -20.63
CA LEU A 245 11.33 -6.56 -21.77
C LEU A 245 12.50 -5.99 -22.59
N ASP A 246 12.65 -6.43 -23.84
CA ASP A 246 13.43 -5.72 -24.88
C ASP A 246 12.46 -4.90 -25.72
N TYR A 247 12.41 -3.60 -25.45
CA TYR A 247 11.46 -2.68 -26.09
C TYR A 247 12.09 -1.33 -26.44
N ALA A 248 11.80 -0.86 -27.65
CA ALA A 248 12.30 0.39 -28.21
C ALA A 248 13.84 0.53 -28.21
N GLY A 249 14.56 -0.59 -28.14
CA GLY A 249 16.02 -0.66 -28.09
C GLY A 249 16.62 -0.53 -26.69
N TYR A 250 15.80 -0.74 -25.65
CA TYR A 250 16.18 -0.74 -24.24
C TYR A 250 15.81 -2.08 -23.60
N ASP A 251 16.65 -2.54 -22.68
CA ASP A 251 16.55 -3.79 -21.92
C ASP A 251 16.60 -3.57 -20.39
N ASP A 252 16.52 -2.31 -19.95
CA ASP A 252 16.58 -1.87 -18.54
C ASP A 252 15.20 -1.43 -18.00
N TRP A 253 14.14 -2.03 -18.55
CA TRP A 253 12.76 -1.77 -18.12
C TRP A 253 12.49 -2.44 -16.78
N ARG A 254 11.74 -1.74 -15.93
CA ARG A 254 11.27 -2.24 -14.64
C ARG A 254 9.83 -1.86 -14.39
N LEU A 255 9.19 -2.55 -13.45
CA LEU A 255 7.88 -2.16 -12.95
C LEU A 255 8.06 -0.90 -12.06
N PRO A 256 7.29 0.19 -12.29
CA PRO A 256 7.43 1.43 -11.52
C PRO A 256 7.04 1.20 -10.06
N ASN A 257 7.66 1.92 -9.13
CA ASN A 257 7.16 1.94 -7.76
C ASN A 257 5.84 2.75 -7.66
N ALA A 258 5.16 2.69 -6.52
CA ALA A 258 3.86 3.31 -6.34
C ALA A 258 3.85 4.83 -6.56
N LYS A 259 4.92 5.54 -6.21
CA LYS A 259 5.05 6.99 -6.39
C LYS A 259 5.35 7.36 -7.84
N GLU A 260 6.19 6.58 -8.51
CA GLU A 260 6.45 6.73 -9.94
C GLU A 260 5.18 6.50 -10.75
N LEU A 261 4.44 5.43 -10.46
CA LEU A 261 3.18 5.15 -11.14
C LEU A 261 2.12 6.23 -10.89
N GLN A 262 2.07 6.79 -9.68
CA GLN A 262 1.17 7.89 -9.36
C GLN A 262 1.53 9.20 -10.09
N SER A 263 2.81 9.40 -10.40
CA SER A 263 3.29 10.64 -11.04
C SER A 263 2.70 10.90 -12.42
N ILE A 264 2.29 9.84 -13.13
CA ILE A 264 1.69 9.92 -14.47
C ILE A 264 0.16 10.01 -14.45
N VAL A 265 -0.47 10.04 -13.27
CA VAL A 265 -1.92 10.27 -13.17
C VAL A 265 -2.25 11.72 -13.52
N ASP A 266 -3.22 11.89 -14.43
CA ASP A 266 -3.86 13.16 -14.72
C ASP A 266 -5.20 13.25 -14.00
N TYR A 267 -5.19 13.92 -12.84
CA TYR A 267 -6.36 14.10 -11.99
C TYR A 267 -7.43 15.04 -12.59
N SER A 268 -7.16 15.70 -13.72
CA SER A 268 -8.17 16.48 -14.46
C SER A 268 -9.07 15.61 -15.35
N ARG A 269 -8.79 14.31 -15.43
CA ARG A 269 -9.45 13.36 -16.34
C ARG A 269 -10.07 12.21 -15.57
N SER A 270 -11.19 11.73 -16.10
CA SER A 270 -11.82 10.48 -15.65
C SER A 270 -12.68 9.86 -16.74
N PRO A 271 -13.09 8.59 -16.57
CA PRO A 271 -14.00 7.94 -17.51
C PRO A 271 -15.33 8.71 -17.67
N ASP A 272 -15.84 9.31 -16.59
CA ASP A 272 -17.14 9.98 -16.58
C ASP A 272 -17.12 11.39 -17.19
N THR A 273 -16.00 12.12 -17.09
CA THR A 273 -15.92 13.51 -17.55
C THR A 273 -15.25 13.65 -18.91
N SER A 274 -14.22 12.85 -19.15
CA SER A 274 -13.36 12.97 -20.33
C SER A 274 -13.50 11.80 -21.30
N ASN A 275 -14.25 10.75 -20.95
CA ASN A 275 -14.32 9.48 -21.68
C ASN A 275 -12.92 8.92 -21.98
N SER A 276 -12.01 9.05 -21.01
CA SER A 276 -10.65 8.51 -21.08
C SER A 276 -10.19 8.04 -19.71
N ALA A 277 -9.08 7.31 -19.69
CA ALA A 277 -8.32 7.08 -18.48
C ALA A 277 -7.81 8.40 -17.88
N ALA A 278 -7.48 8.37 -16.58
CA ALA A 278 -6.88 9.46 -15.83
C ALA A 278 -5.37 9.58 -16.09
N ILE A 279 -4.99 9.78 -17.36
CA ILE A 279 -3.60 9.94 -17.84
C ILE A 279 -3.58 10.81 -19.09
N ASP A 280 -2.42 11.42 -19.37
CA ASP A 280 -2.22 12.22 -20.58
C ASP A 280 -2.54 11.42 -21.87
N PRO A 281 -3.26 12.00 -22.86
CA PRO A 281 -3.61 11.32 -24.12
C PRO A 281 -2.44 10.85 -24.98
N LEU A 282 -1.20 11.22 -24.69
CA LEU A 282 -0.01 10.65 -25.33
C LEU A 282 0.11 9.14 -25.03
N PHE A 283 -0.35 8.68 -23.87
CA PHE A 283 -0.31 7.28 -23.47
C PHE A 283 -1.47 6.49 -24.07
N GLY A 284 -1.16 5.38 -24.72
CA GLY A 284 -2.16 4.41 -25.16
C GLY A 284 -2.59 3.53 -23.99
N VAL A 285 -3.90 3.42 -23.79
CA VAL A 285 -4.50 2.70 -22.65
C VAL A 285 -5.53 1.70 -23.15
N SER A 286 -5.40 0.46 -22.69
CA SER A 286 -6.37 -0.61 -22.95
C SER A 286 -7.72 -0.32 -22.30
N SER A 287 -8.80 -0.70 -22.97
CA SER A 287 -10.15 -0.64 -22.40
C SER A 287 -10.53 -1.95 -21.73
N ILE A 288 -11.19 -1.89 -20.57
CA ILE A 288 -11.75 -3.06 -19.88
C ILE A 288 -13.28 -2.95 -19.79
N THR A 289 -13.91 -4.04 -19.36
CA THR A 289 -15.27 -4.02 -18.82
C THR A 289 -15.17 -4.14 -17.31
N ASN A 290 -15.65 -3.14 -16.57
CA ASN A 290 -15.61 -3.15 -15.11
C ASN A 290 -16.67 -4.08 -14.51
N GLU A 291 -16.67 -4.16 -13.19
CA GLU A 291 -17.52 -5.04 -12.39
C GLU A 291 -19.02 -4.71 -12.53
N ALA A 292 -19.35 -3.49 -12.97
CA ALA A 292 -20.70 -3.05 -13.28
C ALA A 292 -21.11 -3.32 -14.75
N GLY A 293 -20.26 -3.95 -15.55
CA GLY A 293 -20.50 -4.22 -16.98
C GLY A 293 -20.32 -2.99 -17.87
N GLN A 294 -19.59 -1.97 -17.41
CA GLN A 294 -19.38 -0.72 -18.14
C GLN A 294 -17.99 -0.68 -18.77
N THR A 295 -17.85 0.06 -19.88
CA THR A 295 -16.53 0.39 -20.42
C THR A 295 -15.76 1.24 -19.42
N ASP A 296 -14.53 0.83 -19.15
CA ASP A 296 -13.64 1.46 -18.18
C ASP A 296 -12.17 1.26 -18.58
N TYR A 297 -11.26 1.68 -17.71
CA TYR A 297 -9.82 1.56 -17.89
C TYR A 297 -9.19 0.80 -16.70
N PRO A 298 -8.06 0.11 -16.94
CA PRO A 298 -7.48 -0.76 -15.93
C PRO A 298 -6.84 0.02 -14.77
N ALA A 299 -6.57 -0.74 -13.72
CA ALA A 299 -5.56 -0.38 -12.75
C ALA A 299 -4.20 -0.96 -13.18
N TYR A 300 -3.12 -0.32 -12.75
CA TYR A 300 -1.77 -0.77 -13.06
C TYR A 300 -1.02 -1.16 -11.80
N TRP A 301 -0.29 -2.28 -11.87
CA TRP A 301 0.60 -2.71 -10.80
C TRP A 301 1.75 -1.74 -10.61
N SER A 302 2.14 -1.55 -9.35
CA SER A 302 3.47 -1.04 -8.99
C SER A 302 4.34 -2.17 -8.46
N SER A 303 5.66 -1.97 -8.42
CA SER A 303 6.62 -2.88 -7.79
C SER A 303 6.64 -2.80 -6.26
N THR A 304 5.76 -2.00 -5.67
CA THR A 304 5.69 -1.74 -4.24
C THR A 304 4.72 -2.69 -3.54
N THR A 305 5.20 -3.42 -2.54
CA THR A 305 4.36 -4.21 -1.63
C THR A 305 3.57 -3.29 -0.70
N HIS A 306 2.27 -3.54 -0.52
CA HIS A 306 1.46 -2.89 0.52
C HIS A 306 1.34 -3.83 1.72
N ALA A 307 2.34 -3.78 2.59
CA ALA A 307 2.46 -4.69 3.71
C ALA A 307 1.44 -4.38 4.81
N ASN A 308 1.01 -5.42 5.51
CA ASN A 308 0.24 -5.32 6.74
C ASN A 308 0.92 -6.17 7.83
N ARG A 309 0.34 -6.18 9.02
CA ARG A 309 0.89 -6.94 10.16
C ARG A 309 0.90 -8.47 9.98
N ARG A 310 0.22 -9.01 8.96
CA ARG A 310 0.24 -10.43 8.62
C ARG A 310 1.31 -10.78 7.58
N GLY A 311 1.88 -9.79 6.89
CA GLY A 311 2.92 -9.99 5.89
C GLY A 311 2.75 -9.11 4.65
N GLY A 312 3.29 -9.55 3.52
CA GLY A 312 3.38 -8.83 2.25
C GLY A 312 2.46 -9.36 1.16
N MET A 313 1.30 -9.92 1.53
CA MET A 313 0.39 -10.58 0.57
C MET A 313 -0.20 -9.66 -0.50
N ASN A 314 -0.20 -8.34 -0.27
CA ASN A 314 -0.77 -7.38 -1.20
C ASN A 314 0.31 -6.50 -1.82
N ALA A 315 0.13 -6.12 -3.08
CA ALA A 315 0.91 -5.08 -3.75
C ALA A 315 0.05 -3.84 -4.00
N ALA A 316 0.69 -2.68 -4.14
CA ALA A 316 0.01 -1.43 -4.46
C ALA A 316 -0.26 -1.33 -5.97
N TYR A 317 -1.40 -0.76 -6.33
CA TYR A 317 -1.77 -0.41 -7.69
C TYR A 317 -2.44 0.96 -7.75
N VAL A 318 -2.42 1.60 -8.92
CA VAL A 318 -3.11 2.87 -9.16
C VAL A 318 -4.23 2.68 -10.17
N ASN A 319 -5.42 3.20 -9.88
CA ASN A 319 -6.58 3.15 -10.77
C ASN A 319 -6.51 4.29 -11.80
N PHE A 320 -6.50 3.96 -13.08
CA PHE A 320 -6.63 4.95 -14.15
C PHE A 320 -8.05 5.01 -14.72
N GLY A 321 -8.86 3.97 -14.47
CA GLY A 321 -10.31 3.98 -14.58
C GLY A 321 -11.00 4.22 -13.23
N ARG A 322 -12.31 3.97 -13.15
CA ARG A 322 -13.06 4.11 -11.88
C ARG A 322 -12.52 3.15 -10.82
N SER A 323 -12.44 3.61 -9.57
CA SER A 323 -12.04 2.77 -8.45
C SER A 323 -13.29 2.14 -7.84
N MET A 324 -13.61 0.94 -8.33
CA MET A 324 -14.89 0.30 -8.11
C MET A 324 -15.02 -0.33 -6.73
N GLY A 325 -16.22 -0.26 -6.16
CA GLY A 325 -16.59 -0.92 -4.90
C GLY A 325 -18.05 -1.38 -4.90
N TYR A 326 -18.36 -2.42 -4.15
CA TYR A 326 -19.68 -3.02 -4.04
C TYR A 326 -20.40 -2.54 -2.79
N MET A 327 -21.24 -1.51 -2.94
CA MET A 327 -22.01 -0.93 -1.85
C MET A 327 -23.50 -1.09 -2.09
N ASN A 328 -24.25 -1.44 -1.05
CA ASN A 328 -25.72 -1.53 -1.08
C ASN A 328 -26.25 -2.43 -2.22
N GLY A 329 -25.52 -3.49 -2.58
CA GLY A 329 -25.92 -4.44 -3.62
C GLY A 329 -25.64 -3.97 -5.05
N THR A 330 -24.77 -2.97 -5.25
CA THR A 330 -24.44 -2.42 -6.56
C THR A 330 -22.97 -2.00 -6.64
N TRP A 331 -22.34 -2.27 -7.78
CA TRP A 331 -21.01 -1.76 -8.11
C TRP A 331 -21.07 -0.29 -8.47
N MET A 332 -20.20 0.51 -7.86
CA MET A 332 -20.09 1.95 -8.11
C MET A 332 -18.66 2.44 -7.90
N ASP A 333 -18.33 3.62 -8.40
CA ASP A 333 -17.06 4.28 -8.10
C ASP A 333 -17.05 4.77 -6.65
N VAL A 334 -16.13 4.25 -5.84
CA VAL A 334 -16.03 4.54 -4.40
C VAL A 334 -14.85 5.42 -4.03
N HIS A 335 -13.86 5.57 -4.92
CA HIS A 335 -12.66 6.37 -4.65
C HIS A 335 -12.20 7.26 -5.80
N GLY A 336 -12.69 7.08 -7.02
CA GLY A 336 -12.32 7.87 -8.19
C GLY A 336 -11.10 7.36 -8.95
N ALA A 337 -11.04 7.70 -10.24
CA ALA A 337 -9.86 7.50 -11.07
C ALA A 337 -8.70 8.36 -10.57
N GLY A 338 -7.56 7.73 -10.29
CA GLY A 338 -6.40 8.30 -9.61
C GLY A 338 -6.20 7.81 -8.16
N ALA A 339 -7.11 6.97 -7.65
CA ALA A 339 -6.94 6.33 -6.35
C ALA A 339 -5.87 5.22 -6.40
N GLN A 340 -5.01 5.19 -5.38
CA GLN A 340 -4.05 4.11 -5.14
C GLN A 340 -4.59 3.16 -4.08
N ARG A 341 -4.67 1.88 -4.44
CA ARG A 341 -5.19 0.80 -3.60
C ARG A 341 -4.19 -0.36 -3.58
N SER A 342 -4.65 -1.51 -3.12
CA SER A 342 -3.82 -2.70 -2.98
C SER A 342 -4.67 -3.95 -3.20
N ASP A 343 -4.13 -4.92 -3.93
CA ASP A 343 -4.75 -6.21 -4.21
C ASP A 343 -3.81 -7.34 -3.76
N PRO A 344 -4.33 -8.56 -3.51
CA PRO A 344 -3.49 -9.74 -3.36
C PRO A 344 -2.58 -9.91 -4.58
N LYS A 345 -1.31 -10.29 -4.33
CA LYS A 345 -0.30 -10.48 -5.38
C LYS A 345 -0.61 -11.64 -6.31
N SER A 346 -1.26 -12.68 -5.79
CA SER A 346 -1.67 -13.87 -6.52
C SER A 346 -3.03 -14.38 -6.00
N GLY A 347 -3.62 -15.34 -6.72
CA GLY A 347 -4.89 -15.98 -6.36
C GLY A 347 -5.95 -15.85 -7.44
N ASP A 348 -7.22 -15.88 -7.03
CA ASP A 348 -8.37 -15.80 -7.95
C ASP A 348 -9.39 -14.76 -7.47
N ALA A 349 -9.63 -13.76 -8.31
CA ALA A 349 -10.56 -12.66 -8.07
C ALA A 349 -12.01 -13.13 -7.87
N ALA A 350 -12.38 -14.30 -8.40
CA ALA A 350 -13.70 -14.89 -8.21
C ALA A 350 -14.00 -15.22 -6.73
N ASN A 351 -12.98 -15.28 -5.88
CA ASN A 351 -13.13 -15.41 -4.42
C ASN A 351 -13.67 -14.14 -3.75
N TYR A 352 -13.71 -13.02 -4.47
CA TYR A 352 -14.17 -11.71 -3.99
C TYR A 352 -15.35 -11.18 -4.82
N PRO A 353 -16.48 -11.92 -4.89
CA PRO A 353 -17.60 -11.57 -5.77
C PRO A 353 -18.29 -10.23 -5.43
N THR A 354 -17.99 -9.67 -4.25
CA THR A 354 -18.47 -8.37 -3.77
C THR A 354 -17.33 -7.50 -3.26
N GLY A 355 -16.12 -7.74 -3.77
CA GLY A 355 -14.90 -7.05 -3.33
C GLY A 355 -14.53 -7.31 -1.87
N HIS A 356 -13.71 -6.44 -1.31
CA HIS A 356 -13.17 -6.56 0.04
C HIS A 356 -13.17 -5.23 0.81
N GLY A 357 -13.32 -5.31 2.13
CA GLY A 357 -13.33 -4.15 3.01
C GLY A 357 -14.68 -3.41 3.08
N PRO A 358 -14.73 -2.27 3.81
CA PRO A 358 -16.00 -1.61 4.15
C PRO A 358 -16.83 -1.10 2.96
N GLN A 359 -16.17 -0.76 1.86
CA GLN A 359 -16.81 -0.26 0.63
C GLN A 359 -16.90 -1.35 -0.45
N GLY A 360 -16.47 -2.58 -0.14
CA GLY A 360 -16.47 -3.71 -1.07
C GLY A 360 -15.55 -3.46 -2.27
N ASP A 361 -14.36 -2.92 -2.04
CA ASP A 361 -13.41 -2.55 -3.08
C ASP A 361 -13.14 -3.74 -4.01
N ALA A 362 -13.22 -3.52 -5.31
CA ALA A 362 -12.99 -4.56 -6.30
C ALA A 362 -11.58 -5.16 -6.13
N ILE A 363 -11.51 -6.49 -6.15
CA ILE A 363 -10.25 -7.25 -6.14
C ILE A 363 -10.12 -7.88 -7.52
N ARG A 364 -9.08 -7.50 -8.25
CA ARG A 364 -8.81 -7.96 -9.62
C ARG A 364 -7.68 -8.96 -9.66
N ILE A 365 -6.63 -8.80 -8.84
CA ILE A 365 -5.38 -9.59 -8.83
C ILE A 365 -4.62 -9.49 -10.17
N GLU A 366 -5.28 -9.74 -11.29
CA GLU A 366 -4.76 -9.50 -12.63
C GLU A 366 -4.91 -8.01 -13.00
N ASN A 367 -3.91 -7.20 -12.65
CA ASN A 367 -3.83 -5.79 -13.05
C ASN A 367 -2.88 -5.61 -14.26
N TYR A 368 -2.99 -4.48 -14.95
CA TYR A 368 -2.20 -4.20 -16.14
C TYR A 368 -0.81 -3.67 -15.77
N VAL A 369 0.09 -3.59 -16.75
CA VAL A 369 1.46 -3.14 -16.54
C VAL A 369 1.85 -2.07 -17.56
N ARG A 370 2.60 -1.08 -17.06
CA ARG A 370 3.31 -0.09 -17.87
C ARG A 370 4.71 0.07 -17.29
N CYS A 371 5.71 -0.45 -18.00
CA CYS A 371 7.08 -0.43 -17.53
C CYS A 371 7.68 0.98 -17.68
N VAL A 372 8.67 1.25 -16.83
CA VAL A 372 9.44 2.48 -16.77
C VAL A 372 10.93 2.16 -16.80
N GLN A 373 11.74 3.12 -17.24
CA GLN A 373 13.19 3.10 -17.09
C GLN A 373 13.71 4.50 -16.73
N GLY A 374 14.99 4.57 -16.36
CA GLY A 374 15.62 5.78 -15.88
C GLY A 374 15.27 6.13 -14.42
N GLY A 375 15.65 7.35 -14.03
CA GLY A 375 15.74 7.78 -12.62
C GLY A 375 17.18 7.70 -12.10
N THR A 376 17.42 7.97 -10.81
CA THR A 376 18.71 7.75 -10.15
C THR A 376 18.99 6.25 -9.95
N SER A 377 18.88 5.46 -11.01
CA SER A 377 19.08 4.02 -11.02
C SER A 377 20.58 3.74 -11.11
N GLY A 378 21.26 3.81 -9.96
CA GLY A 378 22.46 3.01 -9.76
C GLY A 378 22.05 1.66 -9.18
N ASP A 379 22.60 0.57 -9.70
CA ASP A 379 22.45 -0.75 -9.08
C ASP A 379 22.83 -0.65 -7.59
N VAL A 380 21.93 -1.04 -6.70
CA VAL A 380 22.32 -1.30 -5.32
C VAL A 380 22.94 -2.68 -5.31
N VAL A 381 24.24 -2.73 -5.01
CA VAL A 381 24.83 -3.92 -4.40
C VAL A 381 24.16 -4.07 -3.05
N VAL A 382 23.04 -4.82 -2.99
CA VAL A 382 22.50 -5.28 -1.72
C VAL A 382 23.58 -6.18 -1.15
N SER A 383 24.38 -5.67 -0.21
CA SER A 383 25.17 -6.53 0.64
C SER A 383 24.15 -7.44 1.32
N GLY A 384 24.13 -8.72 0.91
CA GLY A 384 23.21 -9.75 1.38
C GLY A 384 23.40 -10.13 2.85
N GLU A 385 23.70 -9.17 3.70
CA GLU A 385 23.69 -9.30 5.14
C GLU A 385 22.59 -8.39 5.67
N ILE A 386 21.62 -9.00 6.34
CA ILE A 386 20.78 -8.30 7.31
C ILE A 386 21.75 -7.49 8.18
N ASP A 387 21.66 -6.16 8.14
CA ASP A 387 22.47 -5.31 8.99
C ASP A 387 22.11 -5.62 10.45
N SER A 388 22.92 -6.49 11.07
CA SER A 388 22.79 -6.88 12.47
C SER A 388 22.99 -5.72 13.45
N SER A 389 23.30 -4.52 12.96
CA SER A 389 23.35 -3.29 13.76
C SER A 389 22.00 -2.56 13.84
N ILE A 390 21.01 -2.91 13.01
CA ILE A 390 19.61 -2.49 13.18
C ILE A 390 18.91 -3.51 14.09
N ASN A 391 19.19 -3.40 15.39
CA ASN A 391 18.42 -4.09 16.41
C ASN A 391 17.13 -3.30 16.69
N ASP A 392 16.21 -3.31 15.74
CA ASP A 392 14.88 -2.74 15.94
C ASP A 392 13.95 -3.80 16.55
N SER A 393 13.72 -3.69 17.86
CA SER A 393 12.83 -4.55 18.63
C SER A 393 11.34 -4.41 18.27
N THR A 394 11.00 -3.62 17.25
CA THR A 394 9.62 -3.45 16.74
C THR A 394 9.28 -4.37 15.56
N LEU A 395 10.23 -5.19 15.10
CA LEU A 395 10.05 -6.09 13.95
C LEU A 395 9.26 -7.36 14.31
N PRO A 396 8.30 -7.82 13.47
CA PRO A 396 7.87 -9.21 13.51
C PRO A 396 9.02 -10.13 13.09
N PRO A 397 9.08 -11.37 13.59
CA PRO A 397 10.15 -12.30 13.23
C PRO A 397 10.15 -12.55 11.71
N VAL A 398 11.35 -12.55 11.13
CA VAL A 398 11.60 -13.08 9.78
C VAL A 398 10.90 -14.44 9.68
N GLY A 399 9.92 -14.55 8.78
CA GLY A 399 9.20 -15.78 8.55
C GLY A 399 10.17 -16.83 8.03
N ASP A 400 10.64 -17.73 8.90
CA ASP A 400 11.27 -18.96 8.45
C ASP A 400 10.23 -19.72 7.64
N ASN A 401 10.61 -20.05 6.41
CA ASN A 401 9.72 -20.47 5.35
C ASN A 401 9.02 -21.79 5.70
N ARG A 402 7.88 -21.72 6.42
CA ARG A 402 7.00 -22.85 6.72
C ARG A 402 5.55 -22.43 6.58
N GLN A 403 5.01 -22.72 5.40
CA GLN A 403 3.60 -22.69 5.00
C GLN A 403 2.62 -22.95 6.16
N ALA A 404 1.79 -21.95 6.48
CA ALA A 404 0.58 -22.14 7.27
C ALA A 404 -0.61 -22.44 6.34
N GLY A 405 -0.65 -23.67 5.82
CA GLY A 405 -1.80 -24.25 5.15
C GLY A 405 -2.74 -24.91 6.15
N ILE A 406 -4.03 -24.58 6.03
CA ILE A 406 -5.14 -25.10 6.83
C ILE A 406 -5.20 -26.63 6.66
N GLY A 407 -4.92 -27.37 7.76
CA GLY A 407 -5.00 -28.84 7.80
C GLY A 407 -3.68 -29.61 7.76
N GLY A 408 -2.55 -29.01 8.19
CA GLY A 408 -1.24 -29.66 8.18
C GLY A 408 -1.07 -30.86 9.11
N GLU A 409 -0.30 -31.85 8.65
CA GLU A 409 0.24 -32.94 9.47
C GLU A 409 1.01 -32.38 10.68
N PRO A 410 1.05 -33.11 11.83
CA PRO A 410 1.81 -32.66 12.99
C PRO A 410 3.27 -32.38 12.59
N PRO A 411 3.90 -31.33 13.15
CA PRO A 411 5.33 -31.07 12.91
C PRO A 411 6.16 -32.34 13.17
N GLN A 412 7.15 -32.60 12.32
CA GLN A 412 7.96 -33.83 12.41
C GLN A 412 8.64 -33.96 13.78
N GLU A 413 8.99 -32.84 14.42
CA GLU A 413 9.56 -32.82 15.78
C GLU A 413 8.58 -33.36 16.82
N ALA A 414 7.27 -33.14 16.65
CA ALA A 414 6.22 -33.67 17.51
C ALA A 414 6.00 -35.17 17.29
N ILE A 415 6.11 -35.66 16.05
CA ILE A 415 6.03 -37.09 15.71
C ILE A 415 7.25 -37.82 16.29
N ASN A 416 8.45 -37.27 16.06
CA ASN A 416 9.71 -37.84 16.54
C ASN A 416 9.75 -37.99 18.06
N ALA A 417 9.19 -37.02 18.80
CA ALA A 417 9.09 -37.07 20.25
C ALA A 417 8.24 -38.25 20.78
N CYS A 418 7.45 -38.90 19.92
CA CYS A 418 6.56 -40.01 20.26
C CYS A 418 6.89 -41.32 19.55
N VAL A 419 7.98 -41.38 18.76
CA VAL A 419 8.42 -42.61 18.10
C VAL A 419 8.78 -43.69 19.13
N GLY A 420 8.13 -44.85 19.04
CA GLY A 420 8.34 -45.98 19.96
C GLY A 420 7.60 -45.85 21.30
N SER A 421 6.85 -44.77 21.51
CA SER A 421 6.04 -44.54 22.72
C SER A 421 4.60 -45.04 22.54
N SER A 422 3.87 -45.19 23.65
CA SER A 422 2.44 -45.47 23.64
C SER A 422 1.62 -44.19 23.79
N THR A 423 0.38 -44.17 23.29
CA THR A 423 -0.58 -43.09 23.58
C THR A 423 -0.67 -42.83 25.08
N GLY A 424 -0.58 -41.58 25.51
CA GLY A 424 -0.57 -41.18 26.92
C GLY A 424 0.81 -41.09 27.55
N ALA A 425 1.89 -41.43 26.84
CA ALA A 425 3.26 -41.22 27.33
C ALA A 425 3.62 -39.72 27.33
N ALA A 426 4.33 -39.28 28.37
CA ALA A 426 4.91 -37.95 28.39
C ALA A 426 5.98 -37.81 27.29
N CYS A 427 6.04 -36.65 26.67
CA CYS A 427 6.96 -36.33 25.59
C CYS A 427 7.40 -34.88 25.69
N THR A 428 8.56 -34.58 25.11
CA THR A 428 9.17 -33.26 25.16
C THR A 428 9.68 -32.89 23.77
N ILE A 429 9.25 -31.73 23.26
CA ILE A 429 9.67 -31.19 21.97
C ILE A 429 10.66 -30.05 22.23
N ASN A 430 11.84 -30.10 21.62
CA ASN A 430 12.78 -28.99 21.64
C ASN A 430 12.57 -28.12 20.41
N THR A 431 12.24 -26.84 20.61
CA THR A 431 12.10 -25.85 19.55
C THR A 431 13.17 -24.76 19.71
N PRO A 432 13.48 -23.98 18.65
CA PRO A 432 14.38 -22.81 18.76
C PRO A 432 13.95 -21.79 19.83
N ASN A 433 12.65 -21.77 20.16
CA ASN A 433 12.05 -20.86 21.15
C ASN A 433 11.88 -21.48 22.54
N GLY A 434 12.43 -22.69 22.77
CA GLY A 434 12.40 -23.39 24.06
C GLY A 434 11.84 -24.80 24.00
N THR A 435 11.76 -25.44 25.17
CA THR A 435 11.29 -26.82 25.33
C THR A 435 9.80 -26.84 25.70
N LEU A 436 9.04 -27.71 25.05
CA LEU A 436 7.60 -27.90 25.26
C LEU A 436 7.32 -29.33 25.75
N ASP A 437 6.73 -29.46 26.92
CA ASP A 437 6.29 -30.76 27.46
C ASP A 437 4.83 -31.05 27.09
N GLY A 438 4.54 -32.32 26.81
CA GLY A 438 3.24 -32.76 26.34
C GLY A 438 2.98 -34.25 26.53
N THR A 439 1.90 -34.72 25.90
CA THR A 439 1.50 -36.13 25.91
C THR A 439 1.32 -36.65 24.49
N CYS A 440 1.86 -37.83 24.21
CA CYS A 440 1.72 -38.52 22.93
C CYS A 440 0.25 -38.88 22.66
N THR A 441 -0.34 -38.28 21.63
CA THR A 441 -1.73 -38.45 21.23
C THR A 441 -1.81 -38.85 19.76
N ASN A 442 -2.81 -39.65 19.39
CA ASN A 442 -2.97 -40.10 18.01
C ASN A 442 -3.69 -39.00 17.20
N ILE A 443 -3.01 -38.44 16.20
CA ILE A 443 -3.53 -37.43 15.28
C ILE A 443 -3.46 -38.00 13.87
N GLN A 444 -4.62 -38.12 13.21
CA GLN A 444 -4.73 -38.58 11.82
C GLN A 444 -3.93 -39.86 11.49
N SER A 445 -3.88 -40.81 12.43
CA SER A 445 -3.22 -42.14 12.33
C SER A 445 -1.75 -42.20 12.74
N GLU A 446 -1.13 -41.09 13.16
CA GLU A 446 0.23 -41.06 13.70
C GLU A 446 0.26 -40.55 15.14
N LEU A 447 1.24 -41.05 15.92
CA LEU A 447 1.40 -40.66 17.32
C LEU A 447 2.31 -39.42 17.39
N ALA A 448 1.77 -38.30 17.86
CA ALA A 448 2.48 -37.02 17.97
C ALA A 448 2.35 -36.40 19.37
N CYS A 449 3.36 -35.65 19.78
CA CYS A 449 3.41 -35.00 21.08
C CYS A 449 2.53 -33.75 21.11
N VAL A 450 1.54 -33.71 22.03
CA VAL A 450 0.60 -32.59 22.16
C VAL A 450 0.84 -31.86 23.49
N PRO A 451 1.17 -30.55 23.49
CA PRO A 451 1.45 -29.80 24.72
C PRO A 451 0.26 -29.73 25.70
N GLU A 452 0.53 -29.79 27.01
CA GLU A 452 -0.52 -29.68 28.04
C GLU A 452 -1.11 -28.26 28.07
N GLY A 453 -2.35 -28.10 27.59
CA GLY A 453 -3.06 -26.81 27.59
C GLY A 453 -3.83 -26.49 26.30
N GLY A 454 -3.53 -27.17 25.20
CA GLY A 454 -4.33 -27.11 23.97
C GLY A 454 -5.60 -27.97 24.10
N ARG A 455 -6.78 -27.34 24.21
CA ARG A 455 -8.05 -28.10 24.21
C ARG A 455 -8.30 -28.73 22.83
N PRO A 456 -8.65 -30.02 22.73
CA PRO A 456 -9.24 -30.58 21.53
C PRO A 456 -10.73 -30.19 21.46
N ASN A 457 -11.15 -29.47 20.42
CA ASN A 457 -12.57 -29.23 20.16
C ASN A 457 -13.20 -30.46 19.47
N GLY A 458 -14.23 -31.04 20.09
CA GLY A 458 -15.11 -32.02 19.43
C GLY A 458 -15.53 -33.20 20.32
N GLY A 459 -16.44 -32.99 21.27
CA GLY A 459 -17.04 -34.07 22.05
C GLY A 459 -18.36 -33.64 22.70
N GLN A 460 -19.45 -34.29 22.30
CA GLN A 460 -20.82 -34.06 22.77
C GLN A 460 -20.92 -34.12 24.31
N GLN A 461 -21.64 -33.15 24.88
CA GLN A 461 -21.98 -33.09 26.29
C GLN A 461 -23.03 -34.17 26.62
N PRO A 462 -22.82 -35.07 27.61
CA PRO A 462 -23.87 -35.97 28.08
C PRO A 462 -24.82 -35.25 29.06
N PRO A 463 -26.07 -35.72 29.23
CA PRO A 463 -27.10 -34.98 29.94
C PRO A 463 -26.87 -34.96 31.45
N ALA A 464 -27.14 -33.82 32.06
CA ALA A 464 -27.11 -33.62 33.51
C ALA A 464 -28.24 -34.41 34.20
N GLY A 465 -27.88 -35.50 34.87
CA GLY A 465 -28.70 -36.19 35.86
C GLY A 465 -28.45 -35.60 37.25
N GLY A 466 -29.52 -35.24 37.96
CA GLY A 466 -29.48 -34.48 39.20
C GLY A 466 -29.04 -35.23 40.45
N GLY A 467 -28.86 -34.46 41.53
CA GLY A 467 -28.64 -34.98 42.88
C GLY A 467 -28.13 -33.90 43.84
N ARG A 468 -29.06 -33.21 44.51
CA ARG A 468 -28.80 -32.46 45.75
C ARG A 468 -28.50 -33.43 46.91
N PRO A 469 -27.89 -32.93 47.98
CA PRO A 469 -28.62 -32.84 49.24
C PRO A 469 -29.14 -31.43 49.54
#